data_AF-C5DCM1-F1
#
_entry.id   AF-C5DCM1-F1
#
_cell.length_a   1.000
_cell.length_b   1.000
_cell.length_c   1.000
_cell.angle_alpha   90.00
_cell.angle_beta   90.00
_cell.angle_gamma   90.00
#
_symmetry.space_group_name_H-M   'P 1'
#
loop_
_entity.id
_entity.type
_entity.pdbx_description
1 polymer ?
#
loop_
_entity_poly.entity_id
_entity_poly.type
_entity_poly.pdbx_seq_one_letter_code
_entity_poly.pdbx_strand_id
1 'polypeptide(L)'
;MENSADSFEYLLHLTKGLSTECRSTRQGTERIEHLVKRLAKLTQTSYEELSKNPGPQVLQKYRELGRESERDRLERENYALIYQIERQEYVCRRIWSLIDQVEDLLESIKKFVVEQQGHRLRTENEFLETVVHSRMANLQVNTEDLVEAKNASRTKLDLLTRELKDLCKQIDWNKMSDSEDATLLSRKVSEVESKYKLKLKS
;
A
#
# COMPACT_ATOMS: atom_id res chain seq x y z
N MET A 1 -14.05 -24.13 -9.32
CA MET A 1 -14.66 -25.40 -8.85
C MET A 1 -13.57 -26.19 -8.11
N GLU A 2 -13.17 -25.74 -6.92
CA GLU A 2 -12.07 -26.37 -6.15
C GLU A 2 -12.56 -26.99 -4.81
N ASN A 3 -13.79 -26.70 -4.38
CA ASN A 3 -14.30 -27.12 -3.06
C ASN A 3 -14.75 -28.59 -2.96
N SER A 4 -14.93 -29.29 -4.08
CA SER A 4 -15.39 -30.69 -4.06
C SER A 4 -14.25 -31.69 -3.80
N ALA A 5 -13.01 -31.36 -4.19
CA ALA A 5 -11.84 -32.21 -3.96
C ALA A 5 -11.51 -32.30 -2.46
N ASP A 6 -11.53 -31.16 -1.75
CA ASP A 6 -11.32 -31.09 -0.29
C ASP A 6 -12.35 -31.89 0.51
N SER A 7 -13.59 -31.98 0.02
CA SER A 7 -14.66 -32.70 0.72
C SER A 7 -14.44 -34.22 0.71
N PHE A 8 -13.95 -34.77 -0.42
CA PHE A 8 -13.59 -36.19 -0.52
C PHE A 8 -12.29 -36.51 0.22
N GLU A 9 -11.32 -35.60 0.20
CA GLU A 9 -10.07 -35.77 0.93
C GLU A 9 -10.28 -35.73 2.45
N TYR A 10 -11.17 -34.84 2.93
CA TYR A 10 -11.60 -34.81 4.32
C TYR A 10 -12.32 -36.10 4.75
N LEU A 11 -13.26 -36.60 3.93
CA LEU A 11 -13.93 -37.89 4.19
C LEU A 11 -12.94 -39.06 4.22
N LEU A 12 -11.94 -39.06 3.34
CA LEU A 12 -10.89 -40.07 3.32
C LEU A 12 -10.03 -40.01 4.59
N HIS A 13 -9.66 -38.80 5.05
CA HIS A 13 -8.93 -38.61 6.30
C HIS A 13 -9.73 -39.09 7.52
N LEU A 14 -11.02 -38.76 7.58
CA LEU A 14 -11.90 -39.20 8.66
C LEU A 14 -12.03 -40.74 8.69
N THR A 15 -12.17 -41.36 7.51
CA THR A 15 -12.28 -42.82 7.37
C THR A 15 -10.98 -43.51 7.78
N LYS A 16 -9.83 -42.94 7.42
CA LYS A 16 -8.51 -43.43 7.86
C LYS A 16 -8.38 -43.35 9.39
N GLY A 17 -8.76 -42.21 9.98
CA GLY A 17 -8.74 -42.00 11.44
C GLY A 17 -9.64 -42.98 12.19
N LEU A 18 -10.88 -43.17 11.74
CA LEU A 18 -11.81 -44.16 12.31
C LEU A 18 -11.27 -45.59 12.17
N SER A 19 -10.67 -45.92 11.02
CA SER A 19 -10.08 -47.26 10.80
C SER A 19 -8.91 -47.54 11.75
N THR A 20 -8.07 -46.53 12.01
CA THR A 20 -6.96 -46.65 12.97
C THR A 20 -7.48 -46.76 14.41
N GLU A 21 -8.49 -45.98 14.78
CA GLU A 21 -9.12 -46.05 16.10
C GLU A 21 -9.81 -47.39 16.34
N CYS A 22 -10.52 -47.93 15.34
CA CYS A 22 -11.13 -49.27 15.43
C CYS A 22 -10.07 -50.37 15.62
N ARG A 23 -8.93 -50.28 14.93
CA ARG A 23 -7.82 -51.24 15.10
C ARG A 23 -7.19 -51.12 16.49
N SER A 24 -6.95 -49.89 16.96
CA SER A 24 -6.42 -49.61 18.29
C SER A 24 -7.36 -50.14 19.38
N THR A 25 -8.66 -49.87 19.24
CA THR A 25 -9.70 -50.36 20.16
C THR A 25 -9.71 -51.89 20.19
N ARG A 26 -9.66 -52.56 19.04
CA ARG A 26 -9.62 -54.03 18.96
C ARG A 26 -8.39 -54.60 19.68
N GLN A 27 -7.21 -54.03 19.47
CA GLN A 27 -5.99 -54.43 20.19
C GLN A 27 -6.11 -54.20 21.70
N GLY A 28 -6.73 -53.10 22.10
CA GLY A 28 -7.07 -52.82 23.50
C GLY A 28 -8.00 -53.89 24.09
N THR A 29 -9.05 -54.26 23.37
CA THR A 29 -10.00 -55.31 23.78
C THR A 29 -9.30 -56.67 23.89
N GLU A 30 -8.48 -57.06 22.91
CA GLU A 30 -7.72 -58.32 22.92
C GLU A 30 -6.75 -58.36 24.11
N ARG A 31 -6.12 -57.23 24.45
CA ARG A 31 -5.25 -57.12 25.62
C ARG A 31 -6.02 -57.26 26.92
N ILE A 32 -7.17 -56.61 27.05
CA ILE A 32 -8.06 -56.75 28.21
C ILE A 32 -8.51 -58.20 28.35
N GLU A 33 -8.95 -58.83 27.27
CA GLU A 33 -9.35 -60.24 27.25
C GLU A 33 -8.20 -61.15 27.72
N HIS A 34 -6.97 -60.89 27.28
CA HIS A 34 -5.80 -61.62 27.75
C HIS A 34 -5.53 -61.43 29.24
N LEU A 35 -5.68 -60.21 29.75
CA LEU A 35 -5.55 -59.93 31.17
C LEU A 35 -6.63 -60.65 31.99
N VAL A 36 -7.88 -60.65 31.53
CA VAL A 36 -8.97 -61.37 32.20
C VAL A 36 -8.73 -62.89 32.17
N LYS A 37 -8.27 -63.46 31.05
CA LYS A 37 -7.86 -64.87 30.98
C LYS A 37 -6.70 -65.20 31.91
N ARG A 38 -5.73 -64.29 32.06
CA ARG A 38 -4.62 -64.45 33.01
C ARG A 38 -5.11 -64.37 34.45
N LEU A 39 -6.03 -63.45 34.74
CA LEU A 39 -6.65 -63.32 36.06
C LEU A 39 -7.41 -64.60 36.43
N ALA A 40 -8.24 -65.11 35.52
CA ALA A 40 -8.96 -66.37 35.63
C ALA A 40 -8.05 -67.55 36.00
N LYS A 41 -6.89 -67.65 35.32
CA LYS A 41 -5.86 -68.67 35.63
C LYS A 41 -5.28 -68.51 37.04
N LEU A 42 -5.00 -67.28 37.47
CA LEU A 42 -4.44 -66.99 38.79
C LEU A 42 -5.44 -67.25 39.91
N THR A 43 -6.71 -66.94 39.68
CA THR A 43 -7.78 -67.09 40.67
C THR A 43 -8.47 -68.45 40.61
N GLN A 44 -7.98 -69.39 39.79
CA GLN A 44 -8.55 -70.73 39.55
C GLN A 44 -10.07 -70.72 39.28
N THR A 45 -10.56 -69.64 38.67
CA THR A 45 -11.98 -69.41 38.36
C THR A 45 -12.16 -69.37 36.86
N SER A 46 -13.29 -69.86 36.35
CA SER A 46 -13.49 -69.91 34.89
C SER A 46 -13.68 -68.50 34.32
N TYR A 47 -13.26 -68.29 33.07
CA TYR A 47 -13.45 -67.03 32.37
C TYR A 47 -14.94 -66.63 32.29
N GLU A 48 -15.82 -67.61 32.08
CA GLU A 48 -17.27 -67.41 32.03
C GLU A 48 -17.87 -67.03 33.39
N GLU A 49 -17.28 -67.44 34.51
CA GLU A 49 -17.70 -66.99 35.84
C GLU A 49 -17.28 -65.54 36.12
N LEU A 50 -16.12 -65.11 35.62
CA LEU A 50 -15.67 -63.72 35.72
C LEU A 50 -16.41 -62.78 34.77
N SER A 51 -16.96 -63.29 33.66
CA SER A 51 -17.76 -62.51 32.71
C SER A 51 -19.25 -62.41 33.09
N LYS A 52 -19.70 -63.15 34.12
CA LYS A 52 -21.08 -63.06 34.62
C LYS A 52 -21.29 -61.74 35.34
N ASN A 53 -22.51 -61.20 35.21
CA ASN A 53 -22.90 -60.03 35.97
C ASN A 53 -22.74 -60.31 37.48
N PRO A 54 -22.02 -59.45 38.21
CA PRO A 54 -21.78 -59.65 39.63
C PRO A 54 -23.12 -59.75 40.39
N GLY A 55 -23.15 -60.56 41.44
CA GLY A 55 -24.34 -60.67 42.29
C GLY A 55 -24.75 -59.32 42.88
N PRO A 56 -26.04 -59.14 43.22
CA PRO A 56 -26.58 -57.84 43.66
C PRO A 56 -25.87 -57.27 44.88
N GLN A 57 -25.37 -58.11 45.80
CA GLN A 57 -24.58 -57.68 46.96
C GLN A 57 -23.20 -57.12 46.59
N VAL A 58 -22.56 -57.68 45.56
CA VAL A 58 -21.25 -57.19 45.06
C VAL A 58 -21.45 -55.88 44.31
N LEU A 59 -22.50 -55.78 43.50
CA LEU A 59 -22.92 -54.54 42.85
C LEU A 59 -23.20 -53.42 43.86
N GLN A 60 -23.87 -53.75 44.97
CA GLN A 60 -24.19 -52.79 46.03
C GLN A 60 -22.93 -52.32 46.76
N LYS A 61 -22.01 -53.23 47.12
CA LYS A 61 -20.69 -52.87 47.66
C LYS A 61 -19.87 -52.02 46.69
N TYR A 62 -19.93 -52.31 45.40
CA TYR A 62 -19.23 -51.53 44.38
C TYR A 62 -19.82 -50.13 44.23
N ARG A 63 -21.14 -49.98 44.34
CA ARG A 63 -21.82 -48.66 44.36
C ARG A 63 -21.51 -47.87 45.63
N GLU A 64 -21.36 -48.55 46.76
CA GLU A 64 -20.97 -47.93 48.03
C GLU A 64 -19.49 -47.50 48.02
N LEU A 65 -18.61 -48.30 47.42
CA LEU A 65 -17.20 -47.94 47.19
C LEU A 65 -17.04 -46.83 46.14
N GLY A 66 -17.93 -46.78 45.15
CA GLY A 66 -17.97 -45.74 44.13
C GLY A 66 -18.73 -44.47 44.55
N ARG A 67 -19.22 -44.39 45.80
CA ARG A 67 -19.87 -43.18 46.30
C ARG A 67 -18.80 -42.13 46.52
N GLU A 68 -18.83 -41.12 45.65
CA GLU A 68 -17.92 -40.00 45.69
C GLU A 68 -17.97 -39.32 47.06
N SER A 69 -16.80 -39.21 47.71
CA SER A 69 -16.76 -38.51 49.00
C SER A 69 -16.97 -37.02 48.76
N GLU A 70 -17.46 -36.31 49.78
CA GLU A 70 -17.61 -34.84 49.71
C GLU A 70 -16.27 -34.17 49.37
N ARG A 71 -15.17 -34.75 49.85
CA ARG A 71 -13.82 -34.34 49.52
C ARG A 71 -13.51 -34.51 48.02
N ASP A 72 -13.79 -35.67 47.43
CA ASP A 72 -13.53 -35.91 46.00
C ASP A 72 -14.33 -34.95 45.12
N ARG A 73 -15.57 -34.66 45.52
CA ARG A 73 -16.41 -33.68 44.83
C ARG A 73 -15.81 -32.28 44.90
N LEU A 74 -15.39 -31.83 46.09
CA LEU A 74 -14.76 -30.52 46.27
C LEU A 74 -13.43 -30.42 45.52
N GLU A 75 -12.63 -31.48 45.50
CA GLU A 75 -11.39 -31.54 44.71
C GLU A 75 -11.71 -31.38 43.22
N ARG A 76 -12.72 -32.07 42.69
CA ARG A 76 -13.16 -31.92 41.30
C ARG A 76 -13.66 -30.51 40.98
N GLU A 77 -14.49 -29.93 41.86
CA GLU A 77 -14.99 -28.57 41.70
C GLU A 77 -13.84 -27.54 41.71
N ASN A 78 -12.83 -27.74 42.56
CA ASN A 78 -11.65 -26.88 42.63
C ASN A 78 -10.80 -26.98 41.36
N TYR A 79 -10.52 -28.19 40.85
CA TYR A 79 -9.82 -28.35 39.57
C TYR A 79 -10.59 -27.72 38.40
N ALA A 80 -11.93 -27.83 38.38
CA ALA A 80 -12.75 -27.20 37.37
C ALA A 80 -12.66 -25.66 37.43
N LEU A 81 -12.63 -25.08 38.63
CA LEU A 81 -12.45 -23.64 38.83
C LEU A 81 -11.07 -23.17 38.40
N ILE A 82 -10.00 -23.89 38.77
CA ILE A 82 -8.63 -23.59 38.34
C ILE A 82 -8.54 -23.57 36.81
N TYR A 83 -9.12 -24.58 36.15
CA TYR A 83 -9.13 -24.64 34.69
C TYR A 83 -9.89 -23.46 34.05
N GLN A 84 -11.00 -23.03 34.65
CA GLN A 84 -11.74 -21.86 34.17
C GLN A 84 -10.93 -20.57 34.34
N ILE A 85 -10.23 -20.41 35.47
CA ILE A 85 -9.35 -19.26 35.73
C ILE A 85 -8.21 -19.22 34.71
N GLU A 86 -7.51 -20.34 34.50
CA GLU A 86 -6.42 -20.42 33.53
C GLU A 86 -6.89 -20.09 32.11
N ARG A 87 -8.06 -20.59 31.72
CA ARG A 87 -8.65 -20.27 30.40
C ARG A 87 -8.96 -18.78 30.27
N GLN A 88 -9.50 -18.17 31.32
CA GLN A 88 -9.81 -16.74 31.31
C GLN A 88 -8.54 -15.89 31.28
N GLU A 89 -7.51 -16.26 32.05
CA GLU A 89 -6.20 -15.59 31.99
C GLU A 89 -5.56 -15.69 30.61
N TYR A 90 -5.61 -16.87 29.99
CA TYR A 90 -5.09 -17.06 28.63
C TYR A 90 -5.77 -16.12 27.63
N VAL A 91 -7.10 -16.04 27.67
CA VAL A 91 -7.87 -15.15 26.79
C VAL A 91 -7.53 -13.68 27.08
N CYS A 92 -7.44 -13.28 28.35
CA CYS A 92 -7.06 -11.92 28.72
C CYS A 92 -5.66 -11.55 28.21
N ARG A 93 -4.67 -12.44 28.36
CA ARG A 93 -3.31 -12.23 27.83
C ARG A 93 -3.33 -12.09 26.30
N ARG A 94 -4.16 -12.87 25.62
CA ARG A 94 -4.31 -12.78 24.16
C ARG A 94 -4.95 -11.46 23.73
N ILE A 95 -5.96 -10.98 24.46
CA ILE A 95 -6.60 -9.69 24.21
C ILE A 95 -5.60 -8.55 24.41
N TRP A 96 -4.84 -8.55 25.50
CA TRP A 96 -3.80 -7.54 25.74
C TRP A 96 -2.75 -7.52 24.63
N SER A 97 -2.25 -8.69 24.23
CA SER A 97 -1.32 -8.78 23.10
C SER A 97 -1.89 -8.23 21.79
N LEU A 98 -3.21 -8.34 21.56
CA LEU A 98 -3.85 -7.75 20.38
C LEU A 98 -3.99 -6.24 20.51
N ILE A 99 -4.27 -5.73 21.72
CA ILE A 99 -4.31 -4.28 21.99
C ILE A 99 -2.93 -3.67 21.72
N ASP A 100 -1.86 -4.26 22.23
CA ASP A 100 -0.48 -3.80 22.00
C ASP A 100 -0.16 -3.75 20.50
N GLN A 101 -0.53 -4.78 19.74
CA GLN A 101 -0.36 -4.81 18.29
C GLN A 101 -1.13 -3.71 17.56
N VAL A 102 -2.35 -3.38 18.03
CA VAL A 102 -3.15 -2.29 17.47
C VAL A 102 -2.50 -0.94 17.78
N GLU A 103 -1.98 -0.74 18.98
CA GLU A 103 -1.27 0.49 19.36
C GLU A 103 -0.01 0.69 18.51
N ASP A 104 0.80 -0.36 18.30
CA ASP A 104 1.97 -0.32 17.42
C ASP A 104 1.61 0.07 15.98
N LEU A 105 0.52 -0.49 15.45
CA LEU A 105 0.02 -0.16 14.12
C LEU A 105 -0.45 1.30 14.03
N LEU A 106 -1.15 1.80 15.05
CA LEU A 106 -1.58 3.20 15.09
C LEU A 106 -0.38 4.16 15.14
N GLU A 107 0.66 3.82 15.90
CA GLU A 107 1.89 4.62 15.94
C GLU A 107 2.62 4.61 14.59
N SER A 108 2.67 3.46 13.92
CA SER A 108 3.21 3.33 12.56
C SER A 108 2.45 4.19 11.55
N ILE A 109 1.12 4.15 11.57
CA ILE A 109 0.27 5.01 10.71
C ILE A 109 0.54 6.49 10.99
N LYS A 110 0.66 6.88 12.27
CA LYS A 110 0.96 8.26 12.64
C LYS A 110 2.31 8.71 12.07
N LYS A 111 3.35 7.88 12.19
CA LYS A 111 4.69 8.16 11.60
C LYS A 111 4.59 8.30 10.09
N PHE A 112 3.91 7.37 9.42
CA PHE A 112 3.71 7.42 7.97
C PHE A 112 3.00 8.70 7.50
N VAL A 113 1.96 9.15 8.21
CA VAL A 113 1.26 10.40 7.87
C VAL A 113 2.18 11.61 8.00
N VAL A 114 2.98 11.68 9.07
CA VAL A 114 3.95 12.78 9.27
C VAL A 114 5.01 12.77 8.17
N GLU A 115 5.54 11.60 7.82
CA GLU A 115 6.51 11.44 6.72
C GLU A 115 5.92 11.86 5.37
N GLN A 116 4.69 11.43 5.06
CA GLN A 116 4.00 11.83 3.83
C GLN A 116 3.75 13.34 3.74
N GLN A 117 3.38 13.99 4.85
CA GLN A 117 3.23 15.44 4.88
C GLN A 117 4.57 16.15 4.61
N GLY A 118 5.66 15.67 5.21
CA GLY A 118 7.01 16.19 4.94
C GLY A 118 7.44 15.99 3.49
N HIS A 119 7.19 14.82 2.91
CA HIS A 119 7.48 14.53 1.51
C HIS A 119 6.68 15.39 0.53
N ARG A 120 5.39 15.63 0.80
CA ARG A 120 4.55 16.51 -0.03
C ARG A 120 5.07 17.94 -0.05
N LEU A 121 5.34 18.52 1.13
CA LEU A 121 5.90 19.87 1.24
C LEU A 121 7.23 20.01 0.49
N ARG A 122 8.11 19.01 0.60
CA ARG A 122 9.37 19.00 -0.12
C ARG A 122 9.18 18.93 -1.64
N THR A 123 8.27 18.08 -2.11
CA THR A 123 7.98 17.94 -3.55
C THR A 123 7.36 19.21 -4.14
N GLU A 124 6.46 19.86 -3.39
CA GLU A 124 5.87 21.15 -3.79
C GLU A 124 6.93 22.26 -3.89
N ASN A 125 7.83 22.35 -2.92
CA ASN A 125 8.94 23.30 -2.95
C ASN A 125 9.91 23.03 -4.09
N GLU A 126 10.28 21.76 -4.32
CA GLU A 126 11.13 21.37 -5.45
C GLU A 126 10.46 21.73 -6.79
N PHE A 127 9.15 21.54 -6.93
CA PHE A 127 8.40 21.96 -8.12
C PHE A 127 8.41 23.49 -8.31
N LEU A 128 8.17 24.26 -7.23
CA LEU A 128 8.19 25.72 -7.26
C LEU A 128 9.57 26.27 -7.64
N GLU A 129 10.64 25.71 -7.09
CA GLU A 129 12.00 26.14 -7.44
C GLU A 129 12.39 25.70 -8.86
N THR A 130 12.23 24.41 -9.18
CA THR A 130 12.76 23.88 -10.45
C THR A 130 11.93 24.26 -11.66
N VAL A 131 10.60 24.38 -11.53
CA VAL A 131 9.72 24.62 -12.67
C VAL A 131 9.28 26.07 -12.74
N VAL A 132 8.84 26.65 -11.62
CA VAL A 132 8.28 28.01 -11.64
C VAL A 132 9.38 29.06 -11.68
N HIS A 133 10.34 29.01 -10.74
CA HIS A 133 11.42 30.00 -10.69
C HIS A 133 12.32 29.93 -11.92
N SER A 134 12.66 28.73 -12.41
CA SER A 134 13.46 28.59 -13.63
C SER A 134 12.75 29.19 -14.86
N ARG A 135 11.44 28.96 -15.02
CA ARG A 135 10.67 29.53 -16.12
C ARG A 135 10.53 31.04 -16.00
N MET A 136 10.34 31.56 -14.79
CA MET A 136 10.32 33.01 -14.54
C MET A 136 11.66 33.65 -14.88
N ALA A 137 12.77 33.05 -14.45
CA ALA A 137 14.12 33.52 -14.78
C ALA A 137 14.34 33.53 -16.31
N ASN A 138 13.98 32.44 -17.00
CA ASN A 138 14.09 32.35 -18.46
C ASN A 138 13.21 33.40 -19.16
N LEU A 139 11.99 33.63 -18.68
CA LEU A 139 11.11 34.67 -19.22
C LEU A 139 11.70 36.06 -19.03
N GLN A 140 12.33 36.31 -17.89
CA GLN A 140 12.97 37.59 -17.62
C GLN A 140 14.16 37.83 -18.56
N VAL A 141 15.04 36.84 -18.72
CA VAL A 141 16.16 36.90 -19.68
C VAL A 141 15.65 37.14 -21.10
N ASN A 142 14.66 36.37 -21.55
CA ASN A 142 14.08 36.55 -22.88
C ASN A 142 13.45 37.94 -23.07
N THR A 143 12.88 38.52 -22.00
CA THR A 143 12.30 39.86 -22.05
C THR A 143 13.39 40.92 -22.17
N GLU A 144 14.48 40.77 -21.43
CA GLU A 144 15.67 41.63 -21.51
C GLU A 144 16.27 41.57 -22.91
N ASP A 145 16.48 40.37 -23.47
CA ASP A 145 16.98 40.15 -24.83
C ASP A 145 16.08 40.81 -25.89
N LEU A 146 14.76 40.70 -25.76
CA LEU A 146 13.81 41.33 -26.67
C LEU A 146 13.85 42.86 -26.59
N VAL A 147 14.03 43.41 -25.40
CA VAL A 147 14.18 44.87 -25.21
C VAL A 147 15.48 45.35 -25.83
N GLU A 148 16.58 44.64 -25.63
CA GLU A 148 17.87 44.94 -26.26
C GLU A 148 17.78 44.86 -27.79
N ALA A 149 17.21 43.78 -28.33
CA ALA A 149 17.02 43.60 -29.76
C ALA A 149 16.15 44.71 -30.37
N LYS A 150 15.09 45.12 -29.67
CA LYS A 150 14.23 46.25 -30.06
C LYS A 150 15.03 47.56 -30.10
N ASN A 151 15.82 47.83 -29.07
CA ASN A 151 16.63 49.05 -28.99
C ASN A 151 17.68 49.07 -30.09
N ALA A 152 18.42 47.98 -30.28
CA ALA A 152 19.41 47.85 -31.34
C ALA A 152 18.78 48.01 -32.75
N SER A 153 17.62 47.40 -32.98
CA SER A 153 16.89 47.54 -34.24
C SER A 153 16.45 48.99 -34.48
N ARG A 154 15.97 49.68 -33.43
CA ARG A 154 15.60 51.09 -33.51
C ARG A 154 16.80 51.97 -33.84
N THR A 155 17.94 51.76 -33.18
CA THR A 155 19.18 52.50 -33.47
C THR A 155 19.64 52.28 -34.91
N LYS A 156 19.60 51.03 -35.42
CA LYS A 156 19.92 50.74 -36.83
C LYS A 156 18.96 51.40 -37.80
N LEU A 157 17.66 51.37 -37.53
CA LEU A 157 16.65 52.06 -38.35
C LEU A 157 16.87 53.58 -38.34
N ASP A 158 17.20 54.16 -37.19
CA ASP A 158 17.49 55.59 -37.08
C ASP A 158 18.75 55.97 -37.88
N LEU A 159 19.81 55.15 -37.84
CA LEU A 159 21.02 55.34 -38.65
C LEU A 159 20.71 55.26 -40.15
N LEU A 160 20.03 54.20 -40.60
CA LEU A 160 19.63 54.05 -42.01
C LEU A 160 18.75 55.22 -42.47
N THR A 161 17.85 55.70 -41.60
CA THR A 161 17.01 56.86 -41.91
C THR A 161 17.83 58.14 -42.06
N ARG A 162 18.89 58.33 -41.26
CA ARG A 162 19.81 59.47 -41.38
C ARG A 162 20.64 59.37 -42.64
N GLU A 163 21.26 58.21 -42.91
CA GLU A 163 22.03 57.99 -44.14
C GLU A 163 21.18 58.20 -45.39
N LEU A 164 19.94 57.70 -45.39
CA LEU A 164 19.00 57.92 -46.49
C LEU A 164 18.67 59.41 -46.67
N LYS A 165 18.47 60.16 -45.58
CA LYS A 165 18.26 61.61 -45.62
C LYS A 165 19.48 62.35 -46.15
N ASP A 166 20.68 61.97 -45.73
CA ASP A 166 21.91 62.62 -46.16
C ASP A 166 22.20 62.35 -47.64
N LEU A 167 21.97 61.12 -48.11
CA LEU A 167 22.02 60.78 -49.54
C LEU A 167 20.99 61.57 -50.36
N CYS A 168 19.75 61.70 -49.85
CA CYS A 168 18.72 62.48 -50.52
C CYS A 168 19.03 63.99 -50.53
N LYS A 169 19.78 64.52 -49.56
CA LYS A 169 20.22 65.93 -49.56
C LYS A 169 21.38 66.21 -50.51
N GLN A 170 22.21 65.22 -50.79
CA GLN A 170 23.32 65.35 -51.76
C GLN A 170 22.82 65.39 -53.22
N ILE A 171 21.57 65.02 -53.43
CA ILE A 171 20.91 65.07 -54.73
C ILE A 171 20.33 66.47 -54.97
N ASP A 172 20.74 67.12 -56.05
CA ASP A 172 20.13 68.37 -56.53
C ASP A 172 18.84 68.04 -57.30
N TRP A 173 17.74 67.88 -56.55
CA TRP A 173 16.42 67.51 -57.10
C TRP A 173 15.89 68.51 -58.14
N ASN A 174 16.40 69.75 -58.15
CA ASN A 174 15.99 70.80 -59.08
C ASN A 174 16.70 70.72 -60.45
N LYS A 175 17.84 70.02 -60.54
CA LYS A 175 18.59 69.80 -61.79
C LYS A 175 18.37 68.42 -62.42
N MET A 176 17.57 67.57 -61.77
CA MET A 176 17.32 66.17 -62.14
C MET A 176 16.19 65.99 -63.18
N SER A 177 15.68 67.07 -63.77
CA SER A 177 14.48 67.09 -64.63
C SER A 177 14.63 66.40 -65.99
N ASP A 178 15.86 66.13 -66.43
CA ASP A 178 16.15 65.84 -67.84
C ASP A 178 16.30 64.33 -68.17
N SER A 179 16.10 63.42 -67.20
CA SER A 179 16.21 61.96 -67.40
C SER A 179 15.00 61.19 -66.85
N GLU A 180 14.46 60.23 -67.61
CA GLU A 180 13.36 59.36 -67.19
C GLU A 180 13.69 58.60 -65.89
N ASP A 181 14.92 58.15 -65.71
CA ASP A 181 15.37 57.43 -64.51
C ASP A 181 15.32 58.31 -63.25
N ALA A 182 15.62 59.61 -63.39
CA ALA A 182 15.59 60.57 -62.30
C ALA A 182 14.15 60.87 -61.83
N THR A 183 13.19 60.91 -62.77
CA THR A 183 11.76 61.06 -62.44
C THR A 183 11.21 59.81 -61.73
N LEU A 184 11.63 58.62 -62.14
CA LEU A 184 11.27 57.35 -61.49
C LEU A 184 11.84 57.28 -60.06
N LEU A 185 13.09 57.70 -59.87
CA LEU A 185 13.73 57.77 -58.55
C LEU A 185 13.00 58.76 -57.64
N SER A 186 12.69 59.96 -58.15
CA SER A 186 11.94 60.99 -57.40
C SER A 186 10.57 60.48 -56.97
N ARG A 187 9.85 59.74 -57.83
CA ARG A 187 8.55 59.14 -57.49
C ARG A 187 8.68 58.09 -56.38
N LYS A 188 9.65 57.17 -56.51
CA LYS A 188 9.91 56.13 -55.50
C LYS A 188 10.29 56.73 -54.14
N VAL A 189 11.08 57.80 -54.11
CA VAL A 189 11.41 58.51 -52.87
C VAL A 189 10.17 59.12 -52.23
N SER A 190 9.29 59.76 -53.01
CA SER A 190 8.04 60.33 -52.47
C SER A 190 7.03 59.27 -52.03
N GLU A 191 6.98 58.10 -52.67
CA GLU A 191 6.20 56.94 -52.20
C GLU A 191 6.72 56.43 -50.84
N VAL A 192 8.04 56.45 -50.62
CA VAL A 192 8.65 56.09 -49.33
C VAL A 192 8.36 57.16 -48.27
N GLU A 193 8.45 58.44 -48.61
CA GLU A 193 8.07 59.56 -47.72
C GLU A 193 6.61 59.45 -47.24
N SER A 194 5.68 59.15 -48.15
CA SER A 194 4.27 59.01 -47.82
C SER A 194 3.98 57.75 -47.01
N LYS A 195 4.61 56.62 -47.36
CA LYS A 195 4.36 55.32 -46.70
C LYS A 195 4.88 55.29 -45.27
N TYR A 196 6.05 55.90 -45.02
CA TYR A 196 6.69 55.88 -43.70
C TYR A 196 6.64 57.22 -42.95
N LYS A 197 5.92 58.22 -43.50
CA LYS A 197 5.80 59.59 -42.95
C LYS A 197 7.16 60.24 -42.66
N LEU A 198 8.12 60.03 -43.55
CA LEU A 198 9.46 60.61 -43.46
C LEU A 198 9.56 61.83 -44.37
N LYS A 199 10.30 62.86 -43.95
CA LYS A 199 10.73 63.96 -44.81
C LYS A 199 12.16 63.66 -45.28
N LEU A 200 12.33 63.29 -46.54
CA LEU A 200 13.59 62.86 -47.15
C LEU A 200 14.11 63.89 -48.16
N LYS A 201 13.23 64.57 -48.88
CA LYS A 201 13.55 65.70 -49.76
C LYS A 201 13.62 67.00 -48.93
N SER A 202 14.72 67.74 -49.06
CA SER A 202 14.91 69.07 -48.50
C SER A 202 15.29 70.04 -49.59
#